data_AF-A0A950QRY7-F1
#
_entry.id   AF-A0A950QRY7-F1
#
_cell.length_a   1.000
_cell.length_b   1.000
_cell.length_c   1.000
_cell.angle_alpha   90.00
_cell.angle_beta   90.00
_cell.angle_gamma   90.00
#
_symmetry.space_group_name_H-M   'P 1'
#
loop_
_entity.id
_entity.type
_entity.pdbx_description
1 polymer ?
#
loop_
_entity_poly.entity_id
_entity_poly.type
_entity_poly.pdbx_seq_one_letter_code
_entity_poly.pdbx_strand_id
1 'polypeptide(L)'
;MRAVKKVIERVTRWAIGVALFPVLWSLGHRLSEMAPLVAAEGVRSWWLYAAGALSYLVLERVTARPMWLYVVGHELTHAASGLLSGARIYSLRAGSHGGEVELSKSNGFI
;
A
#
# COMPACT_ATOMS: atom_id res chain seq x y z
N MET A 1 -28.68 -16.25 2.62
CA MET A 1 -27.37 -16.94 2.78
C MET A 1 -26.17 -16.16 2.21
N ARG A 2 -26.21 -15.57 1.01
CA ARG A 2 -25.08 -14.80 0.42
C ARG A 2 -24.64 -13.57 1.24
N ALA A 3 -25.57 -12.83 1.83
CA ALA A 3 -25.26 -11.63 2.61
C ALA A 3 -24.48 -11.95 3.90
N VAL A 4 -24.90 -13.00 4.62
CA VAL A 4 -24.23 -13.48 5.84
C VAL A 4 -22.80 -13.93 5.55
N LYS A 5 -22.59 -14.67 4.45
CA LYS A 5 -21.24 -15.09 4.02
C LYS A 5 -20.30 -13.91 3.77
N LYS A 6 -20.77 -12.83 3.12
CA LYS A 6 -19.98 -11.61 2.88
C LYS A 6 -19.62 -10.86 4.16
N VAL A 7 -20.53 -10.82 5.13
CA VAL A 7 -20.28 -10.18 6.43
C VAL A 7 -19.22 -10.95 7.21
N ILE A 8 -19.34 -12.28 7.27
CA ILE A 8 -18.35 -13.15 7.93
C ILE A 8 -16.97 -12.93 7.29
N GLU A 9 -16.88 -12.98 5.96
CA GLU A 9 -15.61 -12.80 5.25
C GLU A 9 -14.96 -11.44 5.54
N ARG A 10 -15.76 -10.38 5.63
CA ARG A 10 -15.29 -9.04 5.99
C ARG A 10 -14.75 -9.00 7.43
N VAL A 11 -15.49 -9.54 8.39
CA VAL A 11 -15.09 -9.57 9.80
C VAL A 11 -13.82 -10.42 9.99
N THR A 12 -13.73 -11.57 9.33
CA THR A 12 -12.55 -12.43 9.37
C THR A 12 -11.31 -11.71 8.85
N ARG A 13 -11.40 -10.98 7.73
CA ARG A 13 -10.27 -10.19 7.20
C ARG A 13 -9.82 -9.10 8.16
N TRP A 14 -10.76 -8.39 8.80
CA TRP A 14 -10.45 -7.39 9.82
C TRP A 14 -9.80 -8.01 11.07
N ALA A 15 -10.34 -9.12 11.55
CA ALA A 15 -9.77 -9.84 12.70
C ALA A 15 -8.36 -10.34 12.41
N ILE A 16 -8.11 -10.88 11.22
CA ILE A 16 -6.76 -11.25 10.76
C ILE A 16 -5.85 -10.01 10.74
N GLY A 17 -6.32 -8.89 10.19
CA GLY A 17 -5.54 -7.65 10.15
C GLY A 17 -5.13 -7.15 11.54
N VAL A 18 -6.06 -7.14 12.49
CA VAL A 18 -5.79 -6.77 13.90
C VAL A 18 -4.83 -7.77 14.55
N ALA A 19 -5.02 -9.07 14.33
CA ALA A 19 -4.13 -10.11 14.87
C ALA A 19 -2.71 -10.04 14.28
N LEU A 20 -2.55 -9.59 13.04
CA LEU A 20 -1.25 -9.40 12.39
C LEU A 20 -0.55 -8.12 12.85
N PHE A 21 -1.28 -7.14 13.39
CA PHE A 21 -0.73 -5.84 13.74
C PHE A 21 0.45 -5.91 14.74
N PRO A 22 0.41 -6.69 15.84
CA PRO A 22 1.55 -6.86 16.73
C PRO A 22 2.79 -7.46 16.05
N VAL A 23 2.57 -8.40 15.11
CA VAL A 23 3.64 -9.04 14.35
C VAL A 23 4.31 -8.01 13.43
N LEU A 24 3.53 -7.25 12.68
CA LEU A 24 4.02 -6.17 11.82
C LEU A 24 4.77 -5.09 12.60
N TRP A 25 4.23 -4.70 13.77
CA TRP A 25 4.88 -3.76 14.66
C TRP A 25 6.23 -4.28 15.15
N SER A 26 6.30 -5.53 15.61
CA SER A 26 7.55 -6.14 16.08
C SER A 26 8.61 -6.20 14.98
N LEU A 27 8.23 -6.59 13.76
CA LEU A 27 9.12 -6.61 12.60
C LEU A 27 9.63 -5.21 12.27
N GLY A 28 8.74 -4.22 12.19
CA GLY A 28 9.12 -2.83 11.91
C GLY A 28 10.06 -2.26 12.97
N HIS A 29 9.77 -2.49 14.25
CA HIS A 29 10.62 -2.05 15.36
C HIS A 29 12.01 -2.67 15.28
N ARG A 30 12.11 -3.99 15.05
CA ARG A 30 13.42 -4.67 14.92
C ARG A 30 14.22 -4.18 13.73
N LEU A 31 13.58 -3.94 12.58
CA LEU A 31 14.25 -3.37 11.42
C LEU A 31 14.78 -1.96 11.72
N SER A 32 14.04 -1.14 12.46
CA SER A 32 14.49 0.20 12.85
C SER A 32 15.70 0.18 13.80
N GLU A 33 15.76 -0.79 14.73
CA GLU A 33 16.90 -0.97 15.63
C GLU A 33 18.15 -1.46 14.87
N MET A 34 17.97 -2.28 13.83
CA MET A 34 19.06 -2.82 13.02
C MET A 34 19.60 -1.83 11.98
N ALA A 35 18.80 -0.85 11.55
CA ALA A 35 19.20 0.14 10.55
C ALA A 35 20.54 0.85 10.83
N PRO A 36 20.82 1.39 12.05
CA PRO A 36 22.11 2.03 12.33
C PRO A 36 23.29 1.05 12.32
N LEU A 37 23.07 -0.22 12.71
CA LEU A 37 24.11 -1.25 12.69
C LEU A 37 24.52 -1.60 11.27
N VAL A 38 23.54 -1.80 10.39
CA VAL A 38 23.76 -2.07 8.96
C VAL A 38 24.40 -0.87 8.26
N ALA A 39 23.97 0.36 8.60
CA ALA A 39 24.57 1.58 8.07
C ALA A 39 26.05 1.75 8.47
N ALA A 40 26.42 1.32 9.69
CA ALA A 40 27.79 1.38 10.18
C ALA A 40 28.72 0.35 9.52
N GLU A 41 28.20 -0.81 9.10
CA GLU A 41 28.99 -1.83 8.39
C GLU A 41 29.22 -1.52 6.90
N GLY A 42 28.34 -0.71 6.29
CA GLY A 42 28.48 -0.23 4.92
C GLY A 42 28.59 -1.35 3.88
N VAL A 43 29.57 -1.26 2.97
CA VAL A 43 29.75 -2.18 1.84
C VAL A 43 30.04 -3.63 2.29
N ARG A 44 30.50 -3.83 3.54
CA ARG A 44 30.80 -5.17 4.06
C ARG A 44 29.55 -6.04 4.22
N SER A 45 28.38 -5.42 4.36
CA SER A 45 27.09 -6.11 4.44
C SER A 45 26.35 -6.19 3.09
N TRP A 46 27.05 -6.07 1.95
CA TRP A 46 26.46 -6.11 0.60
C TRP A 46 25.47 -7.27 0.38
N TRP A 47 25.74 -8.43 0.99
CA TRP A 47 24.92 -9.63 0.89
C TRP A 47 23.53 -9.46 1.53
N LEU A 48 23.39 -8.65 2.59
CA LEU A 48 22.09 -8.32 3.19
C LEU A 48 21.24 -7.49 2.23
N TYR A 49 21.86 -6.53 1.54
CA TYR A 49 21.18 -5.73 0.53
C TYR A 49 20.79 -6.58 -0.69
N ALA A 50 21.67 -7.49 -1.12
CA ALA A 50 21.36 -8.43 -2.20
C ALA A 50 20.23 -9.39 -1.83
N ALA A 51 20.22 -9.93 -0.61
CA ALA A 51 19.14 -10.76 -0.09
C ALA A 51 17.81 -9.97 0.02
N GLY A 52 17.88 -8.72 0.48
CA GLY A 52 16.74 -7.79 0.48
C GLY A 52 16.17 -7.57 -0.92
N ALA A 53 17.02 -7.28 -1.91
CA ALA A 53 16.60 -7.10 -3.30
C ALA A 53 15.99 -8.38 -3.89
N LEU A 54 16.62 -9.54 -3.68
CA LEU A 54 16.11 -10.83 -4.16
C LEU A 54 14.78 -11.20 -3.50
N SER A 55 14.67 -11.04 -2.19
CA SER A 55 13.42 -11.32 -1.47
C SER A 55 12.28 -10.41 -1.93
N TYR A 56 12.55 -9.12 -2.20
CA TYR A 56 11.58 -8.22 -2.82
C TYR A 56 11.09 -8.75 -4.18
N LEU A 57 11.99 -9.15 -5.08
CA LEU A 57 11.63 -9.69 -6.40
C LEU A 57 10.80 -10.97 -6.31
N VAL A 58 11.15 -11.87 -5.37
CA VAL A 58 10.39 -13.09 -5.11
C VAL A 58 8.99 -12.75 -4.60
N LEU A 59 8.89 -11.87 -3.60
CA LEU A 59 7.61 -11.44 -3.05
C LEU A 59 6.74 -10.75 -4.09
N GLU A 60 7.32 -9.89 -4.94
CA GLU A 60 6.60 -9.24 -6.04
C GLU A 60 6.02 -10.25 -7.02
N ARG A 61 6.76 -11.34 -7.29
CA ARG A 61 6.35 -12.36 -8.26
C ARG A 61 5.31 -13.33 -7.71
N VAL A 62 5.38 -13.63 -6.41
CA VAL A 62 4.53 -14.60 -5.71
C VAL A 62 3.24 -13.95 -5.17
N THR A 63 3.29 -12.67 -4.79
CA THR A 63 2.13 -11.98 -4.22
C THR A 63 1.16 -11.55 -5.31
N ALA A 64 -0.13 -11.85 -5.14
CA ALA A 64 -1.17 -11.33 -6.01
C ALA A 64 -1.16 -9.80 -5.95
N ARG A 65 -0.86 -9.13 -7.06
CA ARG A 65 -0.83 -7.66 -7.16
C ARG A 65 -2.20 -7.11 -6.80
N PRO A 66 -2.37 -6.39 -5.67
CA PRO A 66 -3.66 -5.86 -5.27
C PRO A 66 -4.00 -4.66 -6.16
N MET A 67 -4.44 -4.92 -7.39
CA MET A 67 -4.68 -3.90 -8.42
C MET A 67 -5.65 -2.81 -7.95
N TRP A 68 -6.63 -3.16 -7.11
CA TRP A 68 -7.55 -2.19 -6.51
C TRP A 68 -6.83 -1.16 -5.65
N LEU A 69 -5.78 -1.56 -4.91
CA LEU A 69 -5.01 -0.64 -4.06
C LEU A 69 -4.17 0.31 -4.91
N TYR A 70 -3.61 -0.19 -6.02
CA TYR A 70 -2.92 0.63 -7.01
C TYR A 70 -3.86 1.67 -7.62
N VAL A 71 -5.05 1.25 -8.07
CA VAL A 71 -6.07 2.14 -8.65
C VAL A 71 -6.52 3.19 -7.62
N VAL A 72 -6.79 2.79 -6.37
CA VAL A 72 -7.12 3.74 -5.29
C VAL A 72 -6.01 4.78 -5.12
N GLY A 73 -4.74 4.35 -5.10
CA GLY A 73 -3.61 5.26 -4.99
C GLY A 73 -3.53 6.24 -6.17
N HIS A 74 -3.70 5.74 -7.40
CA HIS A 74 -3.71 6.54 -8.62
C HIS A 74 -4.78 7.63 -8.57
N GLU A 75 -6.02 7.27 -8.26
CA GLU A 75 -7.13 8.23 -8.16
C GLU A 75 -6.95 9.21 -7.00
N LEU A 76 -6.40 8.78 -5.86
CA LEU A 76 -6.09 9.69 -4.75
C LEU A 76 -5.05 10.75 -5.13
N THR A 77 -4.07 10.42 -5.96
CA THR A 77 -3.09 11.40 -6.46
C THR A 77 -3.77 12.46 -7.32
N HIS A 78 -4.73 12.09 -8.16
CA HIS A 78 -5.52 13.04 -8.95
C HIS A 78 -6.35 13.95 -8.05
N ALA A 79 -7.05 13.35 -7.09
CA ALA A 79 -7.86 14.10 -6.12
C ALA A 79 -7.01 15.08 -5.29
N ALA A 80 -5.86 14.65 -4.80
CA ALA A 80 -4.94 15.48 -4.02
C ALA A 80 -4.36 16.63 -4.85
N SER A 81 -3.91 16.34 -6.08
CA SER A 81 -3.41 17.37 -7.00
C SER A 81 -4.48 18.41 -7.32
N GLY A 82 -5.71 17.96 -7.55
CA GLY A 82 -6.88 18.81 -7.78
C GLY A 82 -7.13 19.74 -6.60
N LEU A 83 -7.20 19.19 -5.38
CA LEU A 83 -7.38 19.97 -4.15
C LEU A 83 -6.29 21.03 -3.97
N LEU A 84 -5.03 20.67 -4.17
CA LEU A 84 -3.90 21.60 -4.07
C LEU A 84 -3.97 22.72 -5.13
N SER A 85 -4.58 22.44 -6.28
CA SER A 85 -4.85 23.44 -7.33
C SER A 85 -6.13 24.23 -7.08
N GLY A 86 -6.81 24.02 -5.95
CA GLY A 86 -8.08 24.66 -5.60
C GLY A 86 -9.30 24.11 -6.33
N ALA A 87 -9.22 22.89 -6.87
CA ALA A 87 -10.39 22.18 -7.40
C ALA A 87 -11.23 21.60 -6.25
N ARG A 88 -12.53 21.44 -6.47
CA ARG A 88 -13.44 20.71 -5.58
C ARG A 88 -13.60 19.28 -6.09
N ILE A 89 -13.58 18.30 -5.19
CA ILE A 89 -13.87 16.90 -5.50
C ILE A 89 -15.39 16.69 -5.44
N TYR A 90 -15.98 16.23 -6.53
CA TYR A 90 -17.40 15.87 -6.59
C TYR A 90 -17.62 14.38 -6.38
N SER A 91 -16.78 13.54 -6.99
CA SER A 91 -16.86 12.09 -6.84
C SER A 91 -15.48 11.45 -6.95
N LEU A 92 -15.28 10.36 -6.21
CA LEU A 92 -14.09 9.50 -6.29
C LEU A 92 -14.56 8.05 -6.25
N ARG A 93 -14.28 7.31 -7.31
CA ARG A 93 -14.61 5.89 -7.45
C ARG A 93 -13.34 5.14 -7.80
N ALA A 94 -13.00 4.13 -7.03
CA ALA A 94 -11.86 3.27 -7.31
C ALA A 94 -12.25 1.81 -7.11
N GLY A 95 -11.96 0.98 -8.11
CA GLY A 95 -12.28 -0.45 -8.11
C GLY A 95 -11.12 -1.29 -8.62
N SER A 96 -11.30 -2.61 -8.65
CA SER A 96 -10.26 -3.55 -9.10
C SER A 96 -9.99 -3.51 -10.61
N HIS A 97 -10.85 -2.85 -11.40
CA HIS A 97 -10.75 -2.77 -12.86
C HIS A 97 -10.44 -1.35 -13.36
N GLY A 98 -10.39 -0.35 -12.47
CA GLY A 98 -10.22 1.05 -12.84
C GLY A 98 -10.86 1.99 -11.82
N GLY A 99 -10.61 3.29 -12.00
CA GLY A 99 -11.10 4.35 -11.13
C GLY A 99 -11.43 5.61 -11.93
N GLU A 100 -12.06 6.56 -11.24
CA GLU A 100 -12.45 7.86 -11.77
C GLU A 100 -12.52 8.87 -10.62
N VAL A 101 -12.03 10.08 -10.86
CA VAL A 101 -12.19 11.24 -9.98
C VAL A 101 -12.77 12.41 -10.74
N GLU A 102 -13.85 12.96 -10.22
CA GLU A 102 -14.54 14.10 -10.79
C GLU A 102 -14.17 15.37 -10.02
N LEU A 103 -13.58 16.33 -10.72
CA LEU A 103 -13.05 17.57 -10.15
C LEU A 103 -13.66 18.80 -10.84
N SER A 104 -13.77 19.91 -10.11
CA SER A 104 -14.28 21.17 -10.68
C SER A 104 -13.38 21.82 -11.72
N LYS A 105 -12.10 21.43 -11.78
CA LYS A 105 -11.11 21.88 -12.76
C LYS A 105 -9.92 20.91 -12.78
N SER A 106 -9.27 20.78 -13.93
CA SER A 106 -8.08 19.95 -14.10
C SER A 106 -6.78 20.76 -13.91
N ASN A 107 -5.64 20.08 -13.84
CA ASN A 107 -4.29 20.63 -13.82
C ASN A 107 -3.32 19.70 -14.58
N GLY A 108 -2.03 20.04 -14.66
CA GLY A 108 -1.04 19.24 -15.41
C GLY A 108 -0.65 17.90 -14.78
N PHE A 109 -1.17 17.57 -13.59
CA PHE A 109 -0.95 16.30 -12.90
C PHE A 109 -2.16 15.37 -12.94
N ILE A 110 -3.24 15.78 -13.63
CA ILE A 110 -4.51 15.06 -13.79
C ILE A 110 -4.79 14.84 -15.27
#